data_AF-A0A158K2Y6-F1
#
_entry.id   AF-A0A158K2Y6-F1
#
_cell.length_a   1.000
_cell.length_b   1.000
_cell.length_c   1.000
_cell.angle_alpha   90.00
_cell.angle_beta   90.00
_cell.angle_gamma   90.00
#
_symmetry.space_group_name_H-M   'P 1'
#
loop_
_entity.id
_entity.type
_entity.pdbx_description
1 polymer ?
#
loop_
_entity_poly.entity_id
_entity_poly.type
_entity_poly.pdbx_seq_one_letter_code
_entity_poly.pdbx_strand_id
1 'polypeptide(L)'
;MRRKAENKLKVVAVRVDPEIEQRLRLLAEVTGRKQSFFLQQLIESGMGAMEEVWLPPAVLAQVREGVLPSPLSTSGATSDLFADLIDQNT
;
A
#
# COMPACT_ATOMS: atom_id res chain seq x y z
N MET A 1 -2.35 15.80 33.78
CA MET A 1 -2.73 14.99 32.60
C MET A 1 -1.59 15.00 31.59
N ARG A 2 -0.86 13.88 31.39
CA ARG A 2 0.19 13.75 30.36
C ARG A 2 -0.43 13.11 29.11
N ARG A 3 -0.59 13.85 28.02
CA ARG A 3 -1.01 13.29 26.72
C ARG A 3 0.16 12.48 26.15
N LYS A 4 0.04 11.15 26.13
CA LYS A 4 0.87 10.28 25.28
C LYS A 4 0.47 10.58 23.83
N ALA A 5 1.19 11.46 23.15
CA ALA A 5 1.18 11.49 21.70
C ALA A 5 1.97 10.25 21.25
N GLU A 6 1.29 9.13 21.07
CA GLU A 6 1.85 7.98 20.35
C GLU A 6 2.12 8.43 18.93
N ASN A 7 3.36 8.82 18.68
CA ASN A 7 3.83 9.19 17.36
C ASN A 7 3.91 7.90 16.53
N LYS A 8 2.79 7.50 15.90
CA LYS A 8 2.69 6.32 15.00
C LYS A 8 3.38 6.59 13.66
N LEU A 9 4.55 7.23 13.66
CA LEU A 9 5.37 7.37 12.46
C LEU A 9 5.83 5.97 12.04
N LYS A 10 5.41 5.54 10.86
CA LYS A 10 5.92 4.32 10.23
C LYS A 10 7.08 4.70 9.32
N VAL A 11 8.23 4.06 9.51
CA VAL A 11 9.37 4.19 8.62
C VAL A 11 9.16 3.25 7.45
N VAL A 12 9.17 3.79 6.23
CA VAL A 12 9.06 3.02 4.99
C VAL A 12 10.31 3.29 4.16
N ALA A 13 11.06 2.24 3.84
CA ALA A 13 12.19 2.31 2.92
C ALA A 13 11.78 1.71 1.59
N VAL A 14 11.95 2.47 0.50
CA VAL A 14 11.59 2.06 -0.86
C VAL A 14 12.83 2.14 -1.73
N ARG A 15 13.06 1.12 -2.55
CA ARG A 15 14.08 1.17 -3.62
C ARG A 15 13.48 1.90 -4.81
N VAL A 16 14.15 2.95 -5.24
CA VAL A 16 13.77 3.74 -6.42
C VAL A 16 14.92 3.73 -7.42
N ASP A 17 14.59 3.89 -8.69
CA ASP A 17 15.60 4.06 -9.72
C ASP A 17 16.42 5.34 -9.47
N PRO A 18 17.71 5.36 -9.85
CA PRO A 18 18.60 6.49 -9.60
C PRO A 18 18.12 7.79 -10.28
N GLU A 19 17.38 7.68 -11.38
CA GLU A 19 16.74 8.83 -12.04
C GLU A 19 15.66 9.47 -11.15
N ILE A 20 14.85 8.65 -10.47
CA ILE A 20 13.82 9.15 -9.54
C ILE A 20 14.50 9.78 -8.32
N GLU A 21 15.57 9.19 -7.80
CA GLU A 21 16.34 9.79 -6.71
C GLU A 21 16.89 11.18 -7.09
N GLN A 22 17.47 11.33 -8.28
CA GLN A 22 17.97 12.61 -8.77
C GLN A 22 16.85 13.66 -8.90
N ARG A 23 15.69 13.27 -9.42
CA ARG A 23 14.53 14.17 -9.53
C ARG A 23 14.02 14.60 -8.15
N LEU A 24 13.94 13.68 -7.19
CA LEU A 24 13.57 13.99 -5.80
C LEU A 24 14.60 14.91 -5.13
N ARG A 25 15.89 14.70 -5.40
CA ARG A 25 16.97 15.56 -4.93
C ARG A 25 16.86 16.98 -5.48
N LEU A 26 16.64 17.12 -6.78
CA LEU A 26 16.45 18.43 -7.41
C LEU A 26 15.24 19.15 -6.82
N LEU A 27 14.11 18.46 -6.66
CA LEU A 27 12.91 19.03 -6.03
C LEU A 27 13.20 19.50 -4.59
N ALA A 28 13.94 18.70 -3.83
CA ALA A 28 14.38 19.03 -2.48
C ALA A 28 15.25 20.29 -2.44
N GLU A 29 16.25 20.38 -3.32
CA GLU A 29 17.17 21.51 -3.41
C GLU A 29 16.45 22.80 -3.81
N VAL A 30 15.59 22.74 -4.84
CA VAL A 30 14.89 23.92 -5.36
C VAL A 30 13.85 24.46 -4.39
N THR A 31 13.18 23.58 -3.63
CA THR A 31 12.12 23.99 -2.68
C THR A 31 12.62 24.20 -1.26
N GLY A 32 13.87 23.83 -0.96
CA GLY A 32 14.43 23.85 0.39
C GLY A 32 13.80 22.82 1.34
N ARG A 33 13.19 21.75 0.81
CA ARG A 33 12.55 20.67 1.59
C ARG A 33 13.37 19.39 1.55
N LYS A 34 13.08 18.43 2.44
CA LYS A 34 13.74 17.10 2.43
C LYS A 34 13.15 16.20 1.36
N GLN A 35 13.94 15.33 0.75
CA GLN A 35 13.46 14.34 -0.24
C GLN A 35 12.32 13.45 0.31
N SER A 36 12.39 13.09 1.59
CA SER A 36 11.37 12.28 2.26
C SER A 36 9.98 12.93 2.26
N PHE A 37 9.91 14.27 2.25
CA PHE A 37 8.65 15.00 2.15
C PHE A 37 7.96 14.72 0.81
N PHE A 38 8.72 14.73 -0.29
CA PHE A 38 8.18 14.46 -1.61
C PHE A 38 7.77 13.01 -1.79
N LEU A 39 8.54 12.07 -1.23
CA LEU A 39 8.15 10.66 -1.22
C LEU A 39 6.84 10.44 -0.47
N GLN A 40 6.70 11.06 0.71
CA GLN A 40 5.45 11.01 1.48
C GLN A 40 4.29 11.61 0.70
N GLN A 41 4.46 12.79 0.10
CA GLN A 41 3.42 13.43 -0.71
C GLN A 41 3.04 12.60 -1.94
N LEU A 42 4.00 11.94 -2.58
CA LEU A 42 3.74 11.07 -3.73
C LEU A 42 2.91 9.85 -3.32
N ILE A 43 3.16 9.29 -2.14
CA ILE A 43 2.34 8.20 -1.59
C ILE A 43 0.94 8.73 -1.25
N GLU A 44 0.83 9.81 -0.48
CA GLU A 44 -0.47 10.34 -0.03
C GLU A 44 -1.36 10.81 -1.19
N SER A 45 -0.80 11.52 -2.17
CA SER A 45 -1.55 11.98 -3.35
C SER A 45 -1.77 10.87 -4.38
N GLY A 46 -0.85 9.90 -4.46
CA GLY A 46 -0.90 8.80 -5.41
C GLY A 46 -1.89 7.70 -5.04
N MET A 47 -2.26 7.57 -3.75
CA MET A 47 -3.15 6.51 -3.28
C MET A 47 -4.47 6.46 -4.06
N GLY A 48 -5.17 7.59 -4.21
CA GLY A 48 -6.47 7.61 -4.91
C GLY A 48 -6.36 7.23 -6.39
N ALA A 49 -5.29 7.65 -7.07
CA ALA A 49 -5.04 7.27 -8.46
C ALA A 49 -4.64 5.79 -8.58
N MET A 50 -3.85 5.28 -7.63
CA MET A 50 -3.48 3.87 -7.58
C MET A 50 -4.71 2.98 -7.33
N GLU A 51 -5.60 3.40 -6.44
CA GLU A 51 -6.87 2.71 -6.19
C GLU A 51 -7.65 2.58 -7.50
N GLU A 52 -7.82 3.65 -8.27
CA GLU A 52 -8.58 3.61 -9.52
C GLU A 52 -7.97 2.71 -10.61
N VAL A 53 -6.63 2.61 -10.65
CA VAL A 53 -5.92 1.77 -11.63
C VAL A 53 -5.95 0.30 -11.24
N TRP A 54 -5.84 -0.02 -9.94
CA TRP A 54 -5.57 -1.38 -9.48
C TRP A 54 -6.76 -2.07 -8.79
N LEU A 55 -7.78 -1.33 -8.35
CA LEU A 55 -8.95 -1.91 -7.69
C LEU A 55 -10.11 -2.11 -8.67
N PRO A 56 -10.80 -3.27 -8.62
CA PRO A 56 -12.06 -3.46 -9.32
C PRO A 56 -13.11 -2.42 -8.88
N PRO A 57 -14.05 -2.02 -9.76
CA PRO A 57 -15.07 -1.02 -9.44
C PRO A 57 -15.88 -1.31 -8.18
N ALA A 58 -16.19 -2.59 -7.91
CA ALA A 58 -16.90 -3.02 -6.72
C ALA A 58 -16.12 -2.79 -5.42
N VAL A 59 -14.78 -2.87 -5.47
CA VAL A 59 -13.89 -2.62 -4.33
C VAL A 59 -13.63 -1.11 -4.17
N LEU A 60 -13.51 -0.38 -5.28
CA LEU A 60 -13.39 1.08 -5.27
C LEU A 60 -14.57 1.77 -4.59
N ALA A 61 -15.80 1.32 -4.87
CA ALA A 61 -16.99 1.85 -4.23
C ALA A 61 -16.92 1.69 -2.71
N GLN A 62 -16.49 0.53 -2.22
CA GLN A 62 -16.33 0.25 -0.79
C GLN A 62 -15.25 1.12 -0.15
N VAL A 63 -14.09 1.26 -0.80
CA VAL A 63 -13.00 2.12 -0.32
C VAL A 63 -13.46 3.59 -0.23
N ARG A 64 -14.22 4.09 -1.22
CA ARG A 64 -14.82 5.43 -1.20
C ARG A 64 -15.87 5.62 -0.11
N GLU A 65 -16.56 4.55 0.27
CA GLU A 65 -17.49 4.51 1.41
C GLU A 65 -16.77 4.41 2.77
N GLY A 66 -15.43 4.38 2.78
CA GLY A 66 -14.62 4.25 3.99
C GLY A 66 -14.56 2.82 4.55
N VAL A 67 -15.08 1.86 3.80
CA VAL A 67 -14.98 0.43 4.11
C VAL A 67 -13.73 -0.09 3.44
N LEU A 68 -12.65 -0.24 4.21
CA LEU A 68 -11.50 -1.01 3.75
C LEU A 68 -11.92 -2.49 3.73
N PRO A 69 -12.05 -3.12 2.55
CA PRO A 69 -12.31 -4.55 2.50
C PRO A 69 -11.15 -5.24 3.20
N SER A 70 -11.44 -6.06 4.20
CA SER A 70 -10.42 -6.91 4.81
C SER A 70 -9.79 -7.76 3.70
N PRO A 71 -8.46 -7.79 3.55
CA PRO A 71 -7.79 -8.65 2.55
C PRO A 71 -7.99 -10.15 2.79
N LEU A 72 -8.77 -10.56 3.80
CA LEU A 72 -9.17 -11.93 4.02
C LEU A 72 -10.51 -12.21 3.34
N SER A 73 -10.44 -12.59 2.07
CA SER A 73 -11.16 -13.77 1.51
C SER A 73 -10.81 -14.04 0.04
N THR A 74 -9.51 -14.14 -0.30
CA THR A 74 -9.14 -15.18 -1.29
C THR A 74 -8.88 -16.47 -0.50
N SER A 75 -9.91 -16.95 0.20
CA SER A 75 -9.89 -18.27 0.86
C SER A 75 -10.87 -19.23 0.19
N GLY A 76 -11.23 -18.96 -1.08
CA GLY A 76 -12.25 -19.73 -1.79
C GLY A 76 -11.81 -20.40 -3.09
N ALA A 77 -10.55 -20.25 -3.53
CA ALA A 77 -10.12 -20.79 -4.84
C ALA A 77 -8.99 -21.82 -4.78
N THR A 78 -8.38 -22.07 -3.62
CA THR A 78 -7.28 -23.05 -3.50
C THR A 78 -7.50 -24.09 -2.40
N SER A 79 -8.66 -24.09 -1.72
CA SER A 79 -8.90 -25.05 -0.64
C SER A 79 -9.28 -26.45 -1.14
N ASP A 80 -9.69 -26.59 -2.40
CA ASP A 80 -10.17 -27.88 -2.95
C ASP A 80 -9.19 -28.57 -3.92
N LEU A 81 -8.02 -27.99 -4.20
CA LEU A 81 -7.05 -28.61 -5.13
C LEU A 81 -6.21 -29.74 -4.52
N PHE A 82 -6.30 -29.93 -3.19
CA PHE A 82 -5.52 -30.94 -2.46
C PHE A 82 -6.37 -31.90 -1.61
N ALA A 83 -7.71 -31.81 -1.70
CA ALA A 83 -8.60 -32.70 -0.94
C ALA A 83 -8.55 -34.16 -1.44
N ASP A 84 -8.28 -34.37 -2.74
CA ASP A 84 -8.34 -35.70 -3.37
C ASP A 84 -7.05 -36.54 -3.23
N LEU A 85 -5.99 -36.03 -2.59
CA LEU A 85 -4.70 -36.75 -2.52
C LEU A 85 -4.46 -37.55 -1.23
N ILE A 86 -5.41 -37.54 -0.29
CA ILE A 86 -5.18 -38.11 1.06
C ILE A 86 -5.71 -39.55 1.19
N ASP A 87 -6.51 -40.07 0.24
CA ASP A 87 -7.13 -41.40 0.30
C ASP A 87 -6.48 -42.45 -0.64
N GLN A 88 -5.15 -42.57 -0.62
CA GLN A 88 -4.44 -43.64 -1.36
C GLN A 88 -3.42 -44.40 -0.50
N ASN A 89 -3.79 -44.76 0.74
CA ASN A 89 -3.06 -45.81 1.46
C ASN A 89 -3.96 -46.59 2.42
N THR A 90 -4.66 -47.60 1.90
CA THR A 90 -5.15 -48.75 2.67
C THR A 90 -4.99 -50.00 1.81
#